data_AF-A0A7Z9IG67-F1
#
_entry.id   AF-A0A7Z9IG67-F1
#
_cell.length_a   1.000
_cell.length_b   1.000
_cell.length_c   1.000
_cell.angle_alpha   90.00
_cell.angle_beta   90.00
_cell.angle_gamma   90.00
#
_symmetry.space_group_name_H-M   'P 1'
#
loop_
_entity.id
_entity.type
_entity.pdbx_description
1 polymer ?
#
loop_
_entity_poly.entity_id
_entity_poly.type
_entity_poly.pdbx_seq_one_letter_code
_entity_poly.pdbx_strand_id
1 'polypeptide(L)' 'MERGPLLEILRDMVGTDRELSIMFYGKDSELEVMDVLSVERLTSSQGIHLKTKANNIWIDSSHVSAVWQVRDDI' A
#
# COMPACT_ATOMS: atom_id res chain seq x y z
N MET A 1 17.25 -3.94 -4.75
CA MET A 1 16.30 -2.91 -5.20
C MET A 1 15.79 -2.22 -3.95
N GLU A 2 15.95 -0.90 -3.85
CA GLU A 2 15.37 -0.14 -2.72
C GLU A 2 13.86 -0.39 -2.69
N ARG A 3 13.27 -0.45 -1.48
CA ARG A 3 11.90 -0.91 -1.19
C ARG A 3 10.83 0.10 -1.64
N GLY A 4 10.99 0.58 -2.86
CA GLY A 4 10.96 1.97 -3.29
C GLY A 4 9.83 2.86 -2.78
N PRO A 5 9.10 3.57 -3.66
CA PRO A 5 8.21 4.64 -3.21
C PRO A 5 6.98 4.15 -2.44
N LEU A 6 6.59 2.86 -2.53
CA LEU A 6 5.32 2.39 -1.98
C LEU A 6 5.27 2.44 -0.44
N LEU A 7 6.32 2.02 0.26
CA LEU A 7 6.33 2.07 1.73
C LEU A 7 6.31 3.52 2.24
N GLU A 8 6.98 4.43 1.54
CA GLU A 8 7.00 5.86 1.85
C GLU A 8 5.62 6.48 1.63
N ILE A 9 5.00 6.21 0.48
CA ILE A 9 3.64 6.66 0.17
C ILE A 9 2.64 6.16 1.21
N LEU A 10 2.67 4.86 1.56
CA LEU A 10 1.77 4.30 2.57
C LEU A 10 1.96 4.95 3.94
N ARG A 11 3.19 5.32 4.31
CA ARG A 11 3.48 6.04 5.56
C ARG A 11 2.94 7.47 5.52
N ASP A 12 3.05 8.15 4.38
CA ASP A 12 2.53 9.51 4.18
C ASP A 12 1.00 9.57 4.15
N MET A 13 0.33 8.43 3.97
CA MET A 13 -1.13 8.30 4.04
C MET A 13 -1.67 8.07 5.46
N VAL A 14 -0.80 7.81 6.45
CA VAL A 14 -1.26 7.53 7.82
C VAL A 14 -1.96 8.74 8.40
N GLY A 15 -3.24 8.58 8.75
CA GLY A 15 -4.05 9.65 9.34
C GLY A 15 -4.54 10.69 8.33
N THR A 16 -4.36 10.47 7.03
CA THR A 16 -4.93 11.31 5.98
C THR A 16 -6.15 10.62 5.34
N ASP A 17 -6.87 11.39 4.52
CA ASP A 17 -7.96 10.95 3.65
C ASP A 17 -7.49 10.55 2.23
N ARG A 18 -6.17 10.36 2.06
CA ARG A 18 -5.59 9.94 0.79
C ARG A 18 -6.08 8.58 0.37
N GLU A 19 -6.24 8.43 -0.94
CA GLU A 19 -6.59 7.17 -1.56
C GLU A 19 -5.44 6.68 -2.44
N LEU A 20 -5.10 5.39 -2.33
CA LEU A 20 -4.08 4.74 -3.13
C LEU A 20 -4.67 3.54 -3.84
N SER A 21 -4.60 3.60 -5.16
CA SER A 21 -5.02 2.58 -6.09
C SER A 21 -3.78 1.77 -6.49
N ILE A 22 -3.73 0.46 -6.17
CA ILE A 22 -2.60 -0.44 -6.47
C ILE A 22 -3.02 -1.50 -7.49
N MET A 23 -2.44 -1.44 -8.68
CA MET A 23 -2.63 -2.42 -9.75
C MET A 23 -1.52 -3.47 -9.71
N PHE A 24 -1.89 -4.74 -9.57
CA PHE A 24 -0.96 -5.87 -9.64
C PHE A 24 -0.89 -6.42 -11.07
N TYR A 25 0.31 -6.51 -11.65
CA TYR A 25 0.47 -7.12 -12.97
C TYR A 25 -0.04 -8.57 -12.99
N GLY A 26 -0.91 -8.88 -13.94
CA GLY A 26 -1.51 -10.23 -14.09
C GLY A 26 -2.74 -10.48 -13.21
N LYS A 27 -3.26 -9.47 -12.50
CA LYS A 27 -4.58 -9.52 -11.86
C LYS A 27 -5.50 -8.47 -12.50
N ASP A 28 -6.76 -8.84 -12.69
CA ASP A 28 -7.79 -7.97 -13.26
C ASP A 28 -8.44 -7.01 -12.24
N SER A 29 -8.00 -7.07 -10.97
CA SER A 29 -8.58 -6.31 -9.87
C SER A 29 -7.55 -5.39 -9.21
N GLU A 30 -7.93 -4.13 -9.02
CA GLU A 30 -7.21 -3.14 -8.21
C GLU A 30 -7.37 -3.42 -6.70
N LEU A 31 -6.34 -3.09 -5.93
CA LEU A 31 -6.44 -2.94 -4.49
C LEU A 31 -6.50 -1.45 -4.14
N GLU A 32 -7.64 -1.02 -3.62
CA GLU A 32 -7.84 0.31 -3.08
C GLU A 32 -7.43 0.36 -1.60
N VAL A 33 -6.63 1.35 -1.24
CA VAL A 33 -6.15 1.62 0.11
C VAL A 33 -6.60 3.02 0.51
N MET A 34 -7.36 3.11 1.60
CA MET A 34 -7.89 4.36 2.15
C MET A 34 -7.87 4.30 3.67
N ASP A 35 -8.03 5.45 4.33
CA ASP A 35 -8.19 5.54 5.79
C ASP A 35 -7.09 4.80 6.57
N VAL A 36 -5.83 5.03 6.18
CA VAL A 36 -4.68 4.30 6.73
C VAL A 36 -4.44 4.69 8.19
N LEU A 37 -4.40 3.68 9.07
CA LEU A 37 -4.16 3.86 10.51
C LEU A 37 -2.71 3.54 10.91
N SER A 38 -2.12 2.49 10.33
CA SER A 38 -0.74 2.14 10.60
C SER A 38 -0.12 1.32 9.47
N VAL A 39 1.19 1.44 9.32
CA VAL A 39 1.99 0.72 8.32
C VAL A 39 3.23 0.15 8.99
N GLU A 40 3.31 -1.18 9.00
CA GLU A 40 4.40 -1.92 9.62
C GLU A 40 5.20 -2.70 8.59
N ARG A 41 6.52 -2.67 8.73
CA ARG A 41 7.41 -3.52 7.97
C ARG A 41 7.47 -4.88 8.68
N LEU A 42 7.14 -5.94 7.96
CA LEU A 42 7.32 -7.29 8.47
C LEU A 42 8.78 -7.72 8.37
N THR A 43 9.19 -8.57 9.31
CA THR A 43 10.57 -9.07 9.44
C THR A 43 10.92 -10.11 8.37
N SER A 44 9.94 -10.77 7.77
CA SER A 44 10.15 -11.54 6.53
C SER A 44 10.46 -10.60 5.38
N SER A 45 11.32 -11.03 4.48
CA SER A 45 12.23 -10.21 3.66
C SER A 45 11.60 -9.06 2.86
N GLN A 46 10.27 -9.05 2.65
CA GLN A 46 9.54 -8.13 1.75
C GLN A 46 8.09 -7.85 2.15
N GLY A 47 7.67 -8.21 3.37
CA GLY A 47 6.28 -8.00 3.81
C GLY A 47 5.98 -6.59 4.32
N ILE A 48 4.82 -6.06 3.97
CA ILE A 48 4.19 -4.85 4.54
C ILE A 48 2.86 -5.28 5.16
N HIS A 49 2.62 -4.88 6.39
CA HIS A 49 1.32 -4.97 7.03
C HIS A 49 0.72 -3.58 7.13
N LEU A 50 -0.45 -3.42 6.54
CA LEU A 50 -1.21 -2.18 6.48
C LEU A 50 -2.52 -2.38 7.26
N LYS A 51 -2.79 -1.47 8.18
CA LYS A 51 -4.07 -1.41 8.89
C LYS A 51 -4.84 -0.18 8.45
N THR A 52 -6.07 -0.38 8.00
CA THR A 52 -7.02 0.69 7.67
C THR A 52 -8.14 0.70 8.71
N LYS A 53 -9.08 1.65 8.61
CA LYS A 53 -10.33 1.61 9.40
C LYS A 53 -11.20 0.41 9.08
N ALA A 54 -11.17 -0.09 7.84
CA ALA A 54 -12.04 -1.14 7.35
C ALA A 54 -11.47 -2.55 7.52
N ASN A 55 -10.14 -2.73 7.38
CA ASN A 55 -9.52 -4.04 7.27
C ASN A 55 -8.00 -4.02 7.57
N ASN A 56 -7.39 -5.21 7.47
CA ASN A 56 -5.94 -5.40 7.47
C ASN A 56 -5.52 -5.97 6.13
N ILE A 57 -4.43 -5.46 5.57
CA ILE A 57 -3.90 -5.82 4.26
C ILE A 57 -2.44 -6.25 4.44
N TRP A 58 -2.08 -7.39 3.87
CA TRP A 58 -0.70 -7.90 3.86
C TRP A 58 -0.19 -7.93 2.43
N ILE A 59 0.91 -7.23 2.18
CA ILE A 59 1.52 -7.11 0.86
C ILE A 59 2.92 -7.73 0.93
N ASP A 60 3.19 -8.72 0.09
CA ASP A 60 4.54 -9.26 -0.11
C ASP A 60 5.14 -8.66 -1.38
N SER A 61 6.12 -7.76 -1.25
CA SER A 61 6.70 -7.04 -2.38
C SER A 61 7.60 -7.89 -3.29
N SER A 62 7.83 -9.17 -2.96
CA SER A 62 8.76 -10.07 -3.67
C SER A 62 8.43 -10.29 -5.14
N HIS A 63 7.16 -10.20 -5.53
CA HIS A 63 6.68 -10.47 -6.89
C HIS A 63 5.71 -9.40 -7.39
N VAL A 64 5.69 -8.24 -6.72
CA VAL A 64 4.76 -7.18 -7.02
C VAL A 64 5.40 -6.25 -8.04
N SER A 65 5.09 -6.50 -9.32
CA SER A 65 5.12 -5.45 -10.34
C SER A 65 3.87 -4.60 -10.16
N ALA A 66 3.85 -3.73 -9.14
CA ALA A 66 2.73 -2.82 -8.92
C ALA A 66 2.95 -1.50 -9.65
N VAL A 67 1.89 -1.00 -10.25
CA VAL A 67 1.73 0.42 -10.59
C VAL A 67 0.71 0.98 -9.61
N TRP A 68 0.96 2.17 -9.06
CA TRP A 68 0.06 2.78 -8.10
C TRP A 68 -0.21 4.25 -8.43
N GLN A 69 -1.41 4.72 -8.08
CA GLN A 69 -1.84 6.12 -8.21
C GLN A 69 -2.36 6.61 -6.86
N VAL A 70 -1.81 7.73 -6.38
CA VAL A 70 -2.33 8.45 -5.21
C VAL A 70 -3.30 9.52 -5.70
N ARG A 71 -4.48 9.62 -5.09
CA ARG A 71 -5.42 10.72 -5.27
C ARG A 71 -5.51 11.52 -3.97
N ASP A 72 -5.48 12.83 -4.12
CA ASP A 72 -5.82 13.81 -3.08
C ASP A 72 -7.13 14.46 -3.57
N ASP A 73 -8.25 14.21 -2.91
CA ASP A 73 -9.50 14.90 -3.20
C ASP A 73 -9.40 16.33 -2.62
N ILE A 74 -9.12 17.31 -3.50
CA ILE A 74 -9.10 18.75 -3.19
C ILE A 74 -10.48 19.36 -3.41
#